data_AF-A0A1A9D538-F1
#
_entry.id   AF-A0A1A9D538-F1
#
_cell.length_a   1.000
_cell.length_b   1.000
_cell.length_c   1.000
_cell.angle_alpha   90.00
_cell.angle_beta   90.00
_cell.angle_gamma   90.00
#
_symmetry.space_group_name_H-M   'P 1'
#
loop_
_entity.id
_entity.type
_entity.pdbx_description
1 polymer ?
#
loop_
_entity_poly.entity_id
_entity_poly.type
_entity_poly.pdbx_seq_one_letter_code
_entity_poly.pdbx_strand_id
1 'polypeptide(L)' 'METFTGLRMRQFERLLKVVRERGGNGPGRGRPWCLPLADRVLMVAVYYRTNLTMRQLAPLFGCSPA' A
#
# COMPACT_ATOMS: atom_id res chain seq x y z
N MET A 1 -10.14 2.25 -6.70
CA MET A 1 -9.66 2.30 -5.31
C MET A 1 -10.75 1.78 -4.36
N GLU A 2 -11.99 2.28 -4.43
CA GLU A 2 -13.14 1.69 -3.73
C GLU A 2 -13.31 0.19 -3.95
N THR A 3 -13.17 -0.31 -5.18
CA THR A 3 -13.26 -1.74 -5.51
C THR A 3 -12.21 -2.60 -4.79
N PHE A 4 -11.03 -2.04 -4.54
CA PHE A 4 -9.87 -2.78 -4.03
C PHE A 4 -9.71 -2.65 -2.51
N THR A 5 -10.05 -1.49 -1.95
CA THR A 5 -9.88 -1.19 -0.51
C THR A 5 -11.19 -1.12 0.25
N GLY A 6 -12.33 -1.00 -0.43
CA GLY A 6 -13.62 -0.67 0.17
C GLY A 6 -13.73 0.79 0.66
N LEU A 7 -12.71 1.63 0.40
CA LEU A 7 -12.67 3.01 0.87
C LEU A 7 -12.95 3.99 -0.26
N ARG A 8 -13.82 4.97 0.01
CA ARG A 8 -13.96 6.15 -0.84
C ARG A 8 -12.65 6.93 -0.91
N MET A 9 -12.44 7.69 -1.98
CA MET A 9 -11.22 8.49 -2.16
C MET A 9 -10.87 9.35 -0.94
N ARG A 10 -11.85 10.08 -0.40
CA ARG A 10 -11.68 10.91 0.81
C ARG A 10 -11.33 10.11 2.06
N GLN A 11 -11.87 8.89 2.20
CA GLN A 11 -11.57 8.03 3.35
C GLN A 11 -10.13 7.50 3.27
N PHE A 12 -9.68 7.18 2.07
CA PHE A 12 -8.30 6.77 1.84
C PHE A 12 -7.31 7.92 2.05
N GLU A 13 -7.59 9.13 1.58
CA GLU A 13 -6.76 10.31 1.88
C GLU A 13 -6.60 10.53 3.38
N ARG A 14 -7.70 10.37 4.15
CA ARG A 14 -7.66 10.43 5.61
C ARG A 14 -6.80 9.30 6.19
N LEU A 15 -6.90 8.09 5.65
CA LEU A 15 -6.04 6.97 6.05
C LEU A 15 -4.55 7.29 5.78
N LEU A 16 -4.21 7.81 4.60
CA LEU A 16 -2.85 8.20 4.27
C LEU A 16 -2.30 9.26 5.23
N LYS A 17 -3.13 10.24 5.62
CA LYS A 17 -2.76 11.25 6.63
C LYS A 17 -2.43 10.61 7.98
N VAL A 18 -3.30 9.72 8.48
CA VAL A 18 -3.07 9.02 9.75
C VAL A 18 -1.82 8.15 9.70
N VAL A 19 -1.61 7.40 8.61
CA VAL A 19 -0.41 6.56 8.45
C VAL A 19 0.85 7.43 8.40
N ARG A 20 0.79 8.59 7.76
CA ARG A 20 1.88 9.56 7.71
C ARG A 20 2.25 10.08 9.09
N GLU A 21 1.24 10.53 9.85
CA GLU A 21 1.41 11.04 11.22
C GLU A 21 1.97 9.97 12.17
N ARG A 22 1.66 8.70 11.91
CA ARG A 22 2.19 7.54 12.66
C ARG A 22 3.55 7.04 12.17
N GLY A 23 4.22 7.76 11.28
CA GLY A 23 5.60 7.45 10.86
C GLY A 23 5.73 6.61 9.59
N GLY A 24 4.66 6.37 8.83
CA GLY A 24 4.70 5.57 7.59
C GLY A 24 5.47 6.21 6.43
N ASN A 25 5.99 7.43 6.58
CA ASN A 25 6.66 8.19 5.51
C ASN A 25 7.85 7.47 4.88
N GLY A 26 8.67 6.75 5.64
CA GLY A 26 9.86 6.08 5.11
C GLY A 26 9.73 4.56 5.10
N PRO A 27 10.17 3.85 4.05
CA PRO A 27 10.89 2.62 4.34
C PRO A 27 12.13 3.02 5.16
N GLY A 28 12.47 2.26 6.21
CA GLY A 28 13.72 2.49 6.95
C GLY A 28 14.95 2.43 6.03
N ARG A 29 16.15 2.71 6.57
CA ARG A 29 17.41 2.58 5.80
C ARG A 29 17.51 1.18 5.16
N GLY A 30 17.64 1.11 3.84
CA GLY A 30 17.74 -0.12 3.04
C GLY A 30 16.79 -0.15 1.83
N ARG A 31 16.63 -1.31 1.18
CA ARG A 31 15.52 -1.57 0.23
C ARG A 31 14.77 -2.80 0.74
N PRO A 32 13.44 -2.73 0.89
CA PRO A 32 12.64 -3.16 -0.25
C PRO A 32 11.37 -2.31 -0.44
N TRP A 33 10.97 -2.13 -1.71
CA TRP A 33 9.76 -1.43 -2.15
C TRP A 33 9.77 0.09 -1.84
N CYS A 34 10.59 0.86 -2.57
CA CYS A 34 10.62 2.34 -2.62
C CYS A 34 9.31 2.96 -3.16
N LEU A 35 8.17 2.36 -2.83
CA LEU A 35 6.86 2.77 -3.27
C LEU A 35 6.42 4.04 -2.51
N PRO A 36 5.76 4.98 -3.19
CA PRO A 36 5.02 6.05 -2.54
C PRO A 36 4.15 5.50 -1.40
N LEU A 37 3.94 6.30 -0.36
CA LEU A 37 3.12 5.89 0.79
C LEU A 37 1.73 5.39 0.37
N ALA A 38 1.12 6.04 -0.62
CA ALA A 38 -0.18 5.65 -1.17
C ALA A 38 -0.17 4.21 -1.70
N ASP A 39 0.85 3.86 -2.47
CA ASP A 39 0.98 2.54 -3.10
C ASP A 39 1.26 1.46 -2.06
N ARG A 40 2.09 1.75 -1.04
CA ARG A 40 2.32 0.85 0.09
C ARG A 40 1.03 0.55 0.86
N VAL A 41 0.26 1.60 1.17
CA VAL A 41 -1.02 1.45 1.90
C VAL A 41 -2.05 0.73 1.04
N LEU A 42 -2.12 1.02 -0.25
CA LEU A 42 -3.01 0.34 -1.18
C LEU A 42 -2.66 -1.15 -1.28
N MET A 43 -1.37 -1.49 -1.45
CA MET A 43 -0.91 -2.87 -1.52
C MET A 43 -1.30 -3.68 -0.27
N VAL A 44 -1.09 -3.11 0.92
CA VAL A 44 -1.50 -3.73 2.20
C VAL A 44 -3.02 -3.89 2.29
N ALA A 45 -3.79 -2.88 1.86
CA ALA A 45 -5.24 -2.96 1.87
C ALA A 45 -5.78 -4.05 0.93
N VAL A 46 -5.20 -4.19 -0.28
CA VAL A 46 -5.58 -5.26 -1.22
C VAL A 46 -5.19 -6.63 -0.67
N TYR A 47 -4.01 -6.76 -0.07
CA TYR A 47 -3.58 -7.98 0.61
C TYR A 47 -4.56 -8.42 1.69
N TYR A 48 -5.08 -7.48 2.50
CA TYR A 48 -6.07 -7.82 3.54
C TYR A 48 -7.48 -8.12 2.99
N ARG A 49 -7.84 -7.59 1.82
CA ARG A 49 -9.20 -7.71 1.26
C ARG A 49 -9.35 -8.89 0.30
N THR A 50 -8.25 -9.41 -0.22
CA THR A 50 -8.21 -10.46 -1.25
C THR A 50 -7.34 -11.62 -0.78
N ASN A 51 -7.50 -12.80 -1.39
CA ASN A 51 -6.64 -13.96 -1.10
C ASN A 51 -5.32 -13.95 -1.90
N LEU A 52 -4.85 -12.78 -2.32
CA LEU A 52 -3.62 -12.66 -3.09
C LEU A 52 -2.41 -12.60 -2.16
N THR A 53 -1.35 -13.30 -2.52
CA THR A 53 -0.05 -13.22 -1.82
C THR A 53 0.67 -11.91 -2.16
N MET A 54 1.58 -11.46 -1.30
CA MET A 54 2.45 -10.31 -1.58
C MET A 54 3.22 -10.47 -2.91
N ARG A 55 3.60 -11.71 -3.26
CA ARG A 55 4.29 -12.02 -4.52
C ARG A 55 3.41 -11.84 -5.75
N GLN A 56 2.11 -12.14 -5.63
CA GLN A 56 1.13 -11.90 -6.70
C GLN A 56 0.73 -10.42 -6.82
N LEU A 57 0.76 -9.68 -5.72
CA LEU A 57 0.47 -8.24 -5.71
C LEU A 57 1.65 -7.40 -6.23
N ALA A 58 2.89 -7.81 -5.93
CA ALA A 58 4.11 -7.11 -6.29
C ALA A 58 4.17 -6.58 -7.75
N PRO A 59 3.87 -7.39 -8.79
CA PRO A 59 3.85 -6.93 -10.18
C PRO A 59 2.86 -5.79 -10.46
N LEU A 60 1.71 -5.75 -9.76
CA LEU A 60 0.69 -4.71 -9.93
C LEU A 60 1.18 -3.33 -9.51
N PHE A 61 2.23 -3.29 -8.68
CA PHE A 61 2.87 -2.06 -8.18
C PHE A 61 4.26 -1.84 -8.81
N GLY A 62 4.52 -2.44 -9.97
CA GLY A 62 5.78 -2.23 -10.70
C GLY A 62 7.02 -2.77 -9.99
N CYS A 63 6.82 -3.71 -9.07
CA CYS A 63 7.90 -4.25 -8.26
C CYS A 63 8.14 -5.73 -8.56
N SER A 64 9.41 -6.12 -8.63
CA SER A 64 9.81 -7.48 -8.99
C SER A 64 9.52 -8.48 -7.86
N PRO A 65 8.81 -9.59 -8.13
CA PRO A 65 8.70 -10.71 -7.20
C PRO A 65 10.01 -11.51 -7.25
N ALA A 66 11.02 -11.09 -6.49
CA ALA A 66 12.26 -11.86 -6.33
C ALA A 66 11.98 -13.31 -5.90
#